data_AF-X1NFW9-F1
#
_entry.id   AF-X1NFW9-F1
#
_cell.length_a   1.000
_cell.length_b   1.000
_cell.length_c   1.000
_cell.angle_alpha   90.00
_cell.angle_beta   90.00
_cell.angle_gamma   90.00
#
_symmetry.space_group_name_H-M   'P 1'
#
loop_
_entity.id
_entity.type
_entity.pdbx_description
1 polymer ?
#
loop_
_entity_poly.entity_id
_entity_poly.type
_entity_poly.pdbx_seq_one_letter_code
_entity_poly.pdbx_strand_id
1 'polypeptide(L)' 'NLINVYNARFESIDGEPLNQQDIIGLYVSMSGDFKICSVEVLHILDGKKAYSLAQGQ' A
#
# COMPACT_ATOMS: atom_id res chain seq x y z
N ASN A 1 -15.11 -3.89 18.82
CA ASN A 1 -14.93 -2.46 18.49
C ASN A 1 -13.86 -2.33 17.44
N LEU A 2 -14.18 -1.70 16.31
CA LEU A 2 -13.19 -1.30 15.31
C LEU A 2 -12.73 0.12 15.63
N ILE A 3 -11.44 0.38 15.49
CA ILE A 3 -10.88 1.73 15.58
C ILE A 3 -11.01 2.44 14.23
N ASN A 4 -10.97 3.76 14.22
CA ASN A 4 -11.03 4.59 13.02
C ASN A 4 -9.67 4.73 12.30
N VAL A 5 -8.80 3.73 12.43
CA VAL A 5 -7.49 3.65 11.78
C VAL A 5 -7.46 2.35 11.00
N TYR A 6 -7.21 2.48 9.71
CA TYR A 6 -7.31 1.37 8.76
C TYR A 6 -6.04 1.32 7.92
N ASN A 7 -5.64 0.10 7.54
CA ASN A 7 -4.63 -0.11 6.52
C ASN A 7 -5.32 -0.52 5.22
N ALA A 8 -5.02 0.18 4.13
CA ALA A 8 -5.47 -0.17 2.79
C ALA A 8 -4.26 -0.63 1.98
N ARG A 9 -4.30 -1.87 1.49
CA ARG A 9 -3.24 -2.45 0.67
C ARG A 9 -3.59 -2.35 -0.81
N PHE A 10 -2.69 -1.77 -1.58
CA PHE A 10 -2.73 -1.76 -3.05
C PHE A 10 -1.54 -2.57 -3.56
N GLU A 11 -1.79 -3.54 -4.43
CA GLU A 11 -0.75 -4.35 -5.07
C GLU A 11 -0.65 -3.95 -6.56
N SER A 12 0.53 -4.14 -7.16
CA SER A 12 0.68 -3.87 -8.60
C SER A 12 -0.14 -4.86 -9.42
N ILE A 13 -0.58 -4.42 -10.59
CA ILE A 13 -1.31 -5.25 -11.53
C ILE A 13 -0.33 -6.25 -12.15
N ASP A 14 -0.68 -7.52 -12.13
CA ASP A 14 0.10 -8.63 -12.72
C ASP A 14 1.56 -8.71 -12.24
N GLY A 15 1.89 -8.12 -11.09
CA GLY A 15 3.25 -8.09 -10.56
C GLY A 15 4.20 -7.12 -11.28
N GLU A 16 3.67 -6.23 -12.12
CA GLU A 16 4.47 -5.25 -12.84
C GLU A 16 5.16 -4.26 -11.87
N PRO A 17 6.40 -3.83 -12.15
CA PRO A 17 7.10 -2.88 -11.33
C PRO A 17 6.47 -1.49 -11.45
N LEU A 18 6.29 -0.82 -10.31
CA LEU A 18 5.84 0.56 -10.24
C LEU A 18 7.04 1.49 -10.04
N ASN A 19 6.99 2.67 -10.65
CA ASN A 19 7.94 3.73 -10.35
C ASN A 19 7.42 4.58 -9.16
N GLN A 20 8.27 5.47 -8.64
CA GLN A 20 7.92 6.28 -7.47
C GLN A 20 6.80 7.30 -7.75
N GLN A 21 6.66 7.77 -9.00
CA GLN A 21 5.60 8.70 -9.38
C GLN A 21 4.23 8.04 -9.35
N ASP A 22 4.12 6.76 -9.74
CA ASP A 22 2.85 6.01 -9.67
C ASP A 22 2.34 5.93 -8.22
N ILE A 23 3.24 5.63 -7.28
CA ILE A 23 2.94 5.53 -5.84
C ILE A 23 2.52 6.89 -5.28
N ILE A 24 3.25 7.95 -5.63
CA ILE A 24 2.93 9.32 -5.20
C ILE A 24 1.59 9.77 -5.79
N GLY A 25 1.31 9.45 -7.05
CA GLY A 25 0.04 9.78 -7.71
C GLY A 25 -1.15 9.15 -7.01
N LEU A 26 -1.03 7.88 -6.63
CA LEU A 26 -2.04 7.19 -5.81
C LEU A 26 -2.25 7.89 -4.46
N TYR A 27 -1.16 8.22 -3.76
CA TYR A 27 -1.22 8.93 -2.48
C TYR A 27 -1.92 10.28 -2.61
N VAL A 28 -1.58 11.08 -3.63
CA VAL A 28 -2.23 12.36 -3.93
C VAL A 28 -3.73 12.18 -4.13
N SER A 29 -4.13 11.24 -4.99
CA SER A 29 -5.56 10.97 -5.25
C SER A 29 -6.31 10.59 -3.98
N MET A 30 -5.74 9.70 -3.16
CA MET A 30 -6.38 9.22 -1.92
C MET A 30 -6.46 10.31 -0.85
N SER A 31 -5.47 11.19 -0.78
CA SER A 31 -5.42 12.26 0.22
C SER A 31 -6.51 13.34 0.04
N GLY A 32 -7.19 13.36 -1.11
CA GLY A 32 -8.34 14.24 -1.34
C GLY A 32 -9.56 13.87 -0.48
N ASP A 33 -9.74 12.58 -0.21
CA ASP A 33 -10.91 12.05 0.52
C ASP A 33 -10.56 11.59 1.95
N PHE A 34 -9.32 11.17 2.19
CA PHE A 34 -8.90 10.56 3.46
C PHE A 34 -7.68 11.23 4.08
N LYS A 35 -7.69 11.36 5.41
CA LYS A 35 -6.48 11.72 6.16
C LYS A 35 -5.54 10.52 6.25
N ILE A 36 -4.41 10.60 5.58
CA ILE A 36 -3.37 9.56 5.58
C ILE A 36 -2.29 9.93 6.60
N CYS A 37 -2.04 9.03 7.56
CA CYS A 37 -1.06 9.23 8.63
C CYS A 37 0.22 8.41 8.45
N SER A 38 0.21 7.37 7.60
CA SER A 38 1.38 6.57 7.25
C SER A 38 1.25 6.02 5.83
N VAL A 39 2.39 5.74 5.20
CA VAL A 39 2.49 5.11 3.88
C VAL A 39 3.69 4.15 3.93
N GLU A 40 3.48 2.92 3.51
CA GLU A 40 4.50 1.89 3.43
C GLU A 40 4.54 1.27 2.02
N VAL A 41 5.74 1.13 1.44
CA VAL A 41 5.92 0.50 0.12
C VAL A 41 6.04 -1.01 0.28
N LEU A 42 5.30 -1.76 -0.54
CA LEU A 42 5.37 -3.22 -0.58
C LEU A 42 6.53 -3.66 -1.48
N HIS A 43 7.65 -4.04 -0.89
CA HIS A 43 8.79 -4.55 -1.63
C HIS A 43 8.71 -6.06 -1.84
N ILE A 44 9.17 -6.51 -3.01
CA ILE A 44 9.58 -7.88 -3.26
C ILE A 44 11.10 -7.87 -3.36
N LEU A 45 11.75 -8.66 -2.51
CA LEU A 45 13.20 -8.79 -2.46
C LEU A 45 13.54 -10.24 -2.80
N ASP A 46 14.31 -10.46 -3.87
CA ASP A 46 14.70 -11.81 -4.33
C ASP A 46 13.49 -12.76 -4.48
N GLY A 47 12.43 -12.25 -5.13
CA GLY A 47 11.18 -13.00 -5.33
C GLY A 47 10.34 -13.21 -4.07
N LYS A 48 10.74 -12.69 -2.90
CA LYS A 48 10.01 -12.83 -1.63
C LYS A 48 9.36 -11.53 -1.22
N LYS A 49 8.10 -11.60 -0.77
CA LYS A 49 7.38 -10.47 -0.17
C LYS A 49 8.11 -10.04 1.10
N ALA A 50 8.57 -8.78 1.14
CA ALA A 50 9.22 -8.19 2.31
C ALA A 50 8.20 -7.55 3.28
N TYR A 51 6.97 -8.06 3.28
CA TYR A 51 5.86 -7.59 4.09
C TYR A 51 5.02 -8.78 4.55
N SER A 52 4.32 -8.64 5.68
CA SER A 52 3.41 -9.67 6.19
C SER A 52 1.99 -9.47 5.67
N LEU A 53 1.21 -10.55 5.68
CA LEU A 53 -0.23 -10.47 5.44
C LEU A 53 -0.95 -10.04 6.71
N ALA A 54 -2.16 -9.51 6.54
CA ALA A 54 -3.05 -9.27 7.67
C ALA A 54 -3.45 -10.60 8.33
N GLN A 55 -3.83 -10.56 9.61
CA GLN A 55 -4.30 -11.75 10.29
C GLN A 55 -5.58 -12.30 9.62
N GLY A 56 -5.56 -13.57 9.22
CA GLY A 56 -6.68 -14.23 8.55
C GLY A 56 -6.76 -14.03 7.03
N GLN A 57 -5.71 -13.46 6.43
CA GLN A 57 -5.53 -13.34 4.98
C GLN A 57 -4.64 -14.46 4.43
#